data_AF-A0A2V6SI13-F1
#
_entry.id   AF-A0A2V6SI13-F1
#
_cell.length_a   1.000
_cell.length_b   1.000
_cell.length_c   1.000
_cell.angle_alpha   90.00
_cell.angle_beta   90.00
_cell.angle_gamma   90.00
#
_symmetry.space_group_name_H-M   'P 1'
#
loop_
_entity.id
_entity.type
_entity.pdbx_description
1 polymer ?
#
loop_
_entity_poly.entity_id
_entity_poly.type
_entity_poly.pdbx_seq_one_letter_code
_entity_poly.pdbx_strand_id
1 'polypeptide(L)'
;MVPVALALLVALLLCISSGVGAGAAAEPLPLACSADTPTVPLGGKVVLKAWGRSPGGRALRYTWGAPVGKIEGRGAEARWSLAELRPGTFAASVTATDGESTSSECLIRVTVRRDAEPRGFSRETARSLLSAGQSEMAGYGLYSYLLLGAPPSEASRERYLKALEAYLALIPDVASLEEYVPRGELNVFYLPVRGTPSSTLTAQWALENYDYARARSLLRILPEPNRDGPYILAALKPVGGAGAAGPYLFQNLSSVPPHLAASWVKEFLNQAAQERFWEEKTAVQLAQRMRATVGIMGSGLPEVKKALDGWITWVR
;
A
#
# COMPACT_ATOMS: atom_id res chain seq x y z
N MET A 1 -40.56 -56.47 53.99
CA MET A 1 -39.10 -56.34 53.82
C MET A 1 -38.74 -54.87 53.93
N VAL A 2 -38.11 -54.56 55.06
CA VAL A 2 -37.53 -53.29 55.54
C VAL A 2 -36.07 -53.25 54.97
N PRO A 3 -35.34 -52.13 54.82
CA PRO A 3 -35.71 -50.76 54.39
C PRO A 3 -34.52 -49.94 53.77
N VAL A 4 -34.66 -48.61 53.74
CA VAL A 4 -33.60 -47.57 53.92
C VAL A 4 -32.59 -47.33 52.78
N ALA A 5 -32.82 -46.23 52.07
CA ALA A 5 -31.75 -45.41 51.49
C ALA A 5 -31.30 -44.41 52.57
N LEU A 6 -30.07 -44.59 53.08
CA LEU A 6 -29.49 -43.82 54.17
C LEU A 6 -28.72 -42.60 53.62
N ALA A 7 -29.01 -41.44 54.18
CA ALA A 7 -28.23 -40.21 54.03
C ALA A 7 -27.07 -40.13 55.04
N LEU A 8 -26.09 -39.27 54.73
CA LEU A 8 -24.96 -38.75 55.53
C LEU A 8 -23.68 -39.59 55.58
N LEU A 9 -22.52 -39.03 55.17
CA LEU A 9 -21.70 -38.13 56.01
C LEU A 9 -20.56 -37.50 55.19
N VAL A 10 -20.25 -36.25 55.52
CA VAL A 10 -19.15 -35.40 55.06
C VAL A 10 -17.80 -35.94 55.55
N ALA A 11 -16.77 -35.96 54.69
CA ALA A 11 -15.37 -35.90 55.12
C ALA A 11 -14.51 -35.14 54.10
N LEU A 12 -13.97 -34.03 54.60
CA LEU A 12 -13.01 -33.10 54.02
C LEU A 12 -11.77 -33.82 53.45
N LEU A 13 -11.38 -33.50 52.22
CA LEU A 13 -9.99 -33.56 51.77
C LEU A 13 -9.73 -32.33 50.89
N LEU A 14 -9.13 -31.32 51.51
CA LEU A 14 -8.46 -30.23 50.80
C LEU A 14 -7.33 -30.82 49.95
N CYS A 15 -7.30 -30.52 48.65
CA CYS A 15 -6.07 -30.39 47.88
C CYS A 15 -6.31 -29.51 46.64
N ILE A 16 -5.95 -28.23 46.81
CA ILE A 16 -5.30 -27.34 45.82
C ILE A 16 -6.05 -27.11 44.50
N SER A 17 -6.69 -25.94 44.44
CA SER A 17 -7.03 -25.23 43.22
C SER A 17 -5.80 -25.03 42.32
N SER A 18 -5.65 -25.85 41.30
CA SER A 18 -4.82 -25.48 40.15
C SER A 18 -5.74 -24.77 39.15
N GLY A 19 -5.88 -23.46 39.35
CA GLY A 19 -6.38 -22.58 38.32
C GLY A 19 -5.40 -22.64 37.15
N VAL A 20 -5.72 -23.47 36.17
CA VAL A 20 -5.08 -23.38 34.85
C VAL A 20 -5.69 -22.14 34.22
N GLY A 21 -5.11 -20.98 34.56
CA GLY A 21 -5.33 -19.77 33.78
C GLY A 21 -4.96 -20.12 32.35
N ALA A 22 -5.95 -20.25 31.48
CA ALA A 22 -5.75 -20.22 30.06
C ALA A 22 -5.09 -18.87 29.76
N GLY A 23 -3.76 -18.87 29.67
CA GLY A 23 -3.00 -17.72 29.22
C GLY A 23 -3.55 -17.38 27.85
N ALA A 24 -4.25 -16.25 27.74
CA ALA A 24 -4.66 -15.70 26.47
C ALA A 24 -3.39 -15.65 25.59
N ALA A 25 -3.37 -16.43 24.52
CA ALA A 25 -2.26 -16.39 23.58
C ALA A 25 -2.04 -14.94 23.17
N ALA A 26 -0.84 -14.41 23.43
CA ALA A 26 -0.52 -13.03 23.12
C ALA A 26 -0.78 -12.79 21.63
N GLU A 27 -1.54 -11.73 21.31
CA GLU A 27 -1.84 -11.36 19.93
C GLU A 27 -0.53 -11.20 19.14
N PRO A 28 -0.42 -11.78 17.93
CA PRO A 28 0.82 -11.73 17.17
C PRO A 28 1.20 -10.29 16.85
N LEU A 29 2.51 -10.01 16.83
CA LEU A 29 3.01 -8.68 16.53
C LEU A 29 2.54 -8.23 15.15
N PRO A 30 2.02 -6.99 15.01
CA PRO A 30 1.66 -6.48 13.70
C PRO A 30 2.94 -6.29 12.87
N LEU A 31 2.97 -6.94 11.70
CA LEU A 31 4.08 -6.91 10.75
C LEU A 31 3.56 -6.71 9.32
N ALA A 32 4.22 -5.84 8.57
CA ALA A 32 4.01 -5.66 7.14
C ALA A 32 5.34 -5.62 6.41
N CYS A 33 5.33 -5.94 5.13
CA CYS A 33 6.54 -6.09 4.34
C CYS A 33 6.28 -5.83 2.85
N SER A 34 7.29 -5.31 2.15
CA SER A 34 7.25 -5.02 0.72
C SER A 34 8.63 -5.11 0.08
N ALA A 35 8.69 -5.26 -1.24
CA ALA A 35 9.90 -5.10 -2.03
C ALA A 35 9.93 -3.71 -2.68
N ASP A 36 11.12 -3.15 -2.85
CA ASP A 36 11.31 -1.88 -3.54
C ASP A 36 10.96 -1.94 -5.03
N THR A 37 11.04 -3.11 -5.66
CA THR A 37 10.43 -3.44 -6.95
C THR A 37 9.85 -4.86 -6.91
N PRO A 38 8.64 -5.10 -7.45
CA PRO A 38 8.05 -6.43 -7.53
C PRO A 38 8.60 -7.27 -8.69
N THR A 39 9.37 -6.66 -9.59
CA THR A 39 9.87 -7.30 -10.81
C THR A 39 11.33 -6.96 -11.03
N VAL A 40 12.12 -7.95 -11.40
CA VAL A 40 13.53 -7.76 -11.75
C VAL A 40 13.91 -8.51 -13.03
N PRO A 41 14.89 -8.00 -13.79
CA PRO A 41 15.51 -8.75 -14.87
C PRO A 41 16.24 -9.98 -14.34
N LEU A 42 16.58 -10.91 -15.24
CA LEU A 42 17.51 -12.01 -14.93
C LEU A 42 18.81 -11.46 -14.32
N GLY A 43 19.30 -12.08 -13.24
CA GLY A 43 20.47 -11.55 -12.53
C GLY A 43 20.16 -10.51 -11.46
N GLY A 44 18.91 -10.04 -11.37
CA GLY A 44 18.52 -8.89 -10.57
C GLY A 44 18.55 -9.08 -9.05
N LYS A 45 18.45 -7.95 -8.34
CA LYS A 45 18.38 -7.86 -6.88
C LYS A 45 17.25 -6.91 -6.50
N VAL A 46 16.63 -7.17 -5.34
CA VAL A 46 15.62 -6.30 -4.74
C VAL A 46 15.99 -5.95 -3.31
N VAL A 47 15.52 -4.79 -2.84
CA VAL A 47 15.55 -4.41 -1.43
C VAL A 47 14.19 -4.73 -0.83
N LEU A 48 14.18 -5.62 0.15
CA LEU A 48 13.04 -5.96 0.97
C LEU A 48 12.99 -5.04 2.19
N LYS A 49 11.80 -4.59 2.55
CA LYS A 49 11.53 -3.77 3.73
C LYS A 49 10.43 -4.40 4.56
N ALA A 50 10.57 -4.32 5.87
CA ALA A 50 9.60 -4.75 6.85
C ALA A 50 9.36 -3.64 7.86
N TRP A 51 8.11 -3.48 8.25
CA TRP A 51 7.66 -2.56 9.28
C TRP A 51 6.91 -3.37 10.30
N GLY A 52 7.40 -3.40 11.53
CA GLY A 52 6.73 -4.02 12.67
C GLY A 52 6.67 -3.08 13.85
N ARG A 53 5.78 -3.36 14.81
CA ARG A 53 5.71 -2.63 16.08
C ARG A 53 5.55 -3.59 17.26
N SER A 54 6.33 -3.39 18.33
CA SER A 54 6.09 -4.03 19.63
C SER A 54 5.11 -3.20 20.47
N PRO A 55 4.01 -3.78 20.98
CA PRO A 55 3.12 -3.10 21.92
C PRO A 55 3.84 -2.60 23.18
N GLY A 56 4.86 -3.34 23.64
CA GLY A 56 5.70 -2.98 24.79
C GLY A 56 6.84 -2.02 24.47
N GLY A 57 6.91 -1.48 23.24
CA GLY A 57 7.97 -0.56 22.82
C GLY A 57 9.36 -1.19 22.72
N ARG A 58 9.46 -2.53 22.78
CA ARG A 58 10.72 -3.27 22.68
C ARG A 58 11.24 -3.29 21.25
N ALA A 59 12.57 -3.35 21.11
CA ALA A 59 13.22 -3.43 19.81
C ALA A 59 12.89 -4.77 19.11
N LEU A 60 12.56 -4.69 17.82
CA LEU A 60 12.21 -5.86 17.01
C LEU A 60 13.44 -6.49 16.37
N ARG A 61 13.50 -7.83 16.44
CA ARG A 61 14.42 -8.67 15.68
C ARG A 61 13.68 -9.27 14.48
N TYR A 62 14.25 -9.11 13.29
CA TYR A 62 13.66 -9.58 12.04
C TYR A 62 14.38 -10.85 11.56
N THR A 63 13.60 -11.82 11.12
CA THR A 63 14.11 -13.06 10.51
C THR A 63 13.58 -13.14 9.10
N TRP A 64 14.48 -13.00 8.13
CA TRP A 64 14.17 -13.11 6.71
C TRP A 64 14.44 -14.53 6.22
N GLY A 65 13.58 -15.03 5.33
CA GLY A 65 13.72 -16.33 4.69
C GLY A 65 13.29 -16.29 3.24
N ALA A 66 13.89 -17.15 2.40
CA ALA A 66 13.36 -17.45 1.08
C ALA A 66 13.74 -18.89 0.73
N PRO A 67 12.87 -19.66 0.07
CA PRO A 67 13.20 -21.00 -0.41
C PRO A 67 14.31 -21.00 -1.48
N VAL A 68 14.47 -19.87 -2.19
CA VAL A 68 15.41 -19.71 -3.29
C VAL A 68 16.01 -18.31 -3.32
N GLY A 69 17.17 -18.18 -3.96
CA GLY A 69 17.96 -16.95 -3.94
C GLY A 69 18.64 -16.74 -2.59
N LYS A 70 19.37 -15.64 -2.46
CA LYS A 70 20.15 -15.32 -1.25
C LYS A 70 19.66 -14.02 -0.63
N ILE A 71 19.26 -14.07 0.64
CA ILE A 71 18.91 -12.86 1.40
C ILE A 71 20.10 -12.44 2.27
N GLU A 72 20.48 -11.17 2.18
CA GLU A 72 21.52 -10.53 2.96
C GLU A 72 20.93 -9.37 3.76
N GLY A 73 20.96 -9.48 5.09
CA GLY A 73 20.38 -8.49 6.00
C GLY A 73 19.59 -9.16 7.11
N ARG A 74 19.57 -8.53 8.29
CA ARG A 74 18.89 -9.05 9.50
C ARG A 74 18.04 -7.99 10.21
N GLY A 75 17.92 -6.80 9.62
CA GLY A 75 17.16 -5.68 10.17
C GLY A 75 15.80 -5.52 9.48
N ALA A 76 15.21 -4.35 9.65
CA ALA A 76 13.98 -3.95 8.97
C ALA A 76 14.15 -3.86 7.42
N GLU A 77 15.40 -3.84 6.93
CA GLU A 77 15.71 -3.94 5.51
C GLU A 77 16.65 -5.12 5.23
N ALA A 78 16.45 -5.78 4.10
CA ALA A 78 17.30 -6.87 3.60
C ALA A 78 17.40 -6.82 2.08
N ARG A 79 18.50 -7.33 1.51
CA ARG A 79 18.69 -7.46 0.05
C ARG A 79 18.45 -8.89 -0.36
N TRP A 80 17.60 -9.11 -1.36
CA TRP A 80 17.36 -10.44 -1.92
C TRP A 80 17.93 -10.52 -3.33
N SER A 81 18.94 -11.37 -3.49
CA SER A 81 19.54 -11.66 -4.79
C SER A 81 18.82 -12.84 -5.43
N LEU A 82 18.34 -12.59 -6.65
CA LEU A 82 17.64 -13.56 -7.50
C LEU A 82 18.52 -13.96 -8.69
N ALA A 83 19.83 -13.74 -8.59
CA ALA A 83 20.73 -13.72 -9.74
C ALA A 83 20.87 -15.06 -10.46
N GLU A 84 20.76 -16.15 -9.71
CA GLU A 84 20.90 -17.53 -10.21
C GLU A 84 19.55 -18.18 -10.54
N LEU A 85 18.46 -17.42 -10.44
CA LEU A 85 17.13 -17.96 -10.64
C LEU A 85 16.68 -17.81 -12.08
N ARG A 86 16.02 -18.87 -12.57
CA ARG A 86 15.30 -18.82 -13.84
C ARG A 86 14.09 -17.88 -13.72
N PRO A 87 13.53 -17.41 -14.85
CA PRO A 87 12.32 -16.60 -14.85
C PRO A 87 11.19 -17.30 -14.12
N GLY A 88 10.45 -16.56 -13.32
CA GLY A 88 9.39 -17.07 -12.46
C GLY A 88 9.09 -16.14 -11.29
N THR A 89 8.00 -16.41 -10.59
CA THR A 89 7.64 -15.68 -9.36
C THR A 89 8.13 -16.45 -8.15
N PHE A 90 8.89 -15.76 -7.30
CA PHE A 90 9.47 -16.29 -6.09
C PHE A 90 8.89 -15.59 -4.88
N ALA A 91 8.97 -16.24 -3.73
CA ALA A 91 8.53 -15.66 -2.46
C ALA A 91 9.69 -15.55 -1.46
N ALA A 92 9.75 -14.42 -0.79
CA ALA A 92 10.51 -14.23 0.44
C ALA A 92 9.52 -14.03 1.59
N SER A 93 9.94 -14.36 2.80
CA SER A 93 9.16 -14.19 4.00
C SER A 93 9.95 -13.45 5.08
N VAL A 94 9.22 -12.80 5.97
CA VAL A 94 9.78 -12.16 7.16
C VAL A 94 8.87 -12.37 8.36
N THR A 95 9.50 -12.66 9.49
CA THR A 95 8.88 -12.61 10.82
C THR A 95 9.62 -11.60 11.69
N ALA A 96 8.92 -11.02 12.65
CA ALA A 96 9.48 -10.12 13.64
C ALA A 96 9.14 -10.60 15.04
N THR A 97 10.10 -10.52 15.96
CA THR A 97 9.89 -10.83 17.37
C THR A 97 10.47 -9.74 18.25
N ASP A 98 9.79 -9.42 19.35
CA ASP A 98 10.34 -8.56 20.39
C ASP A 98 10.98 -9.36 21.55
N GLY A 99 10.90 -10.70 21.51
CA GLY A 99 11.35 -11.62 22.55
C GLY A 99 10.24 -12.21 23.43
N GLU A 100 9.03 -11.67 23.39
CA GLU A 100 7.86 -12.22 24.10
C GLU A 100 6.76 -12.61 23.11
N SER A 101 6.53 -11.76 22.11
CA SER A 101 5.59 -12.00 21.02
C SER A 101 6.34 -12.15 19.70
N THR A 102 5.73 -12.88 18.79
CA THR A 102 6.22 -13.06 17.41
C THR A 102 5.09 -12.71 16.45
N SER A 103 5.43 -12.09 15.33
CA SER A 103 4.47 -11.78 14.28
C SER A 103 4.03 -13.03 13.53
N SER A 104 2.91 -12.94 12.82
CA SER A 104 2.67 -13.84 11.70
C SER A 104 3.71 -13.63 10.60
N GLU A 105 3.86 -14.63 9.72
CA GLU A 105 4.75 -14.55 8.57
C GLU A 105 4.19 -13.56 7.53
N CYS A 106 5.01 -12.58 7.13
CA CYS A 106 4.69 -11.68 6.03
C CYS A 106 5.39 -12.14 4.75
N LEU A 107 4.61 -12.41 3.69
CA LEU A 107 5.09 -12.94 2.42
C LEU A 107 5.22 -11.84 1.34
N ILE A 108 6.41 -11.72 0.77
CA ILE A 108 6.74 -10.86 -0.37
C ILE A 108 6.88 -11.74 -1.61
N ARG A 109 6.31 -11.31 -2.74
CA ARG A 109 6.48 -12.00 -4.03
C ARG A 109 7.22 -11.11 -5.01
N VAL A 110 8.21 -11.66 -5.69
CA VAL A 110 9.00 -10.96 -6.71
C VAL A 110 9.08 -11.83 -7.96
N THR A 111 8.92 -11.21 -9.13
CA THR A 111 8.98 -11.90 -10.42
C THR A 111 10.31 -11.62 -11.11
N VAL A 112 11.06 -12.68 -11.42
CA VAL A 112 12.24 -12.63 -12.29
C VAL A 112 11.79 -12.83 -13.72
N ARG A 113 12.20 -11.96 -14.63
CA ARG A 113 11.79 -12.01 -16.04
C ARG A 113 12.96 -12.41 -16.94
N ARG A 114 12.67 -13.20 -17.98
CA ARG A 114 13.56 -13.41 -19.12
C ARG A 114 13.38 -12.19 -20.01
N ASP A 115 14.39 -11.35 -20.12
CA ASP A 115 14.32 -10.24 -21.08
C ASP A 115 14.62 -10.81 -22.48
N ALA A 116 13.60 -11.43 -23.09
CA ALA A 116 13.49 -11.79 -24.51
C ALA A 116 12.10 -12.45 -24.73
N GLU A 117 11.06 -11.63 -24.87
CA GLU A 117 9.82 -11.84 -25.65
C GLU A 117 8.84 -10.68 -25.33
N PRO A 118 8.36 -9.90 -26.33
CA PRO A 118 7.56 -8.71 -26.11
C PRO A 118 6.10 -9.08 -25.83
N ARG A 119 5.78 -9.36 -24.58
CA ARG A 119 4.43 -9.21 -24.04
C ARG A 119 4.51 -8.53 -22.68
N GLY A 120 4.31 -7.23 -22.73
CA GLY A 120 4.03 -6.40 -21.58
C GLY A 120 5.26 -5.91 -20.82
N PHE A 121 5.80 -4.76 -21.20
CA PHE A 121 6.82 -4.09 -20.39
C PHE A 121 6.22 -3.79 -19.01
N SER A 122 7.03 -3.89 -17.95
CA SER A 122 6.64 -3.29 -16.66
C SER A 122 6.31 -1.84 -16.96
N ARG A 123 5.03 -1.47 -16.90
CA ARG A 123 4.61 -0.15 -17.40
C ARG A 123 5.18 0.90 -16.47
N GLU A 124 6.07 1.73 -17.01
CA GLU A 124 6.54 2.88 -16.28
C GLU A 124 5.38 3.86 -16.09
N THR A 125 5.31 4.46 -14.91
CA THR A 125 4.26 5.45 -14.62
C THR A 125 4.85 6.84 -14.80
N ALA A 126 4.22 7.62 -15.66
CA ALA A 126 4.59 9.00 -15.95
C ALA A 126 3.60 9.98 -15.34
N ARG A 127 4.06 11.16 -14.94
CA ARG A 127 3.19 12.23 -14.42
C ARG A 127 2.76 13.16 -15.54
N SER A 128 1.53 13.65 -15.45
CA SER A 128 1.00 14.67 -16.34
C SER A 128 0.12 15.63 -15.55
N LEU A 129 0.24 16.92 -15.83
CA LEU A 129 -0.72 17.90 -15.33
C LEU A 129 -2.03 17.73 -16.11
N LEU A 130 -3.14 17.82 -15.40
CA LEU A 130 -4.47 17.77 -15.98
C LEU A 130 -5.12 19.14 -15.81
N SER A 131 -4.83 20.04 -16.76
CA SER A 131 -5.26 21.43 -16.71
C SER A 131 -6.78 21.57 -16.82
N ALA A 132 -7.34 22.66 -16.29
CA ALA A 132 -8.76 22.96 -16.38
C ALA A 132 -9.24 22.94 -17.86
N GLY A 133 -10.33 22.23 -18.13
CA GLY A 133 -10.89 22.06 -19.48
C GLY A 133 -10.18 21.03 -20.36
N GLN A 134 -8.97 20.57 -20.01
CA GLN A 134 -8.26 19.53 -20.75
C GLN A 134 -8.89 18.16 -20.48
N SER A 135 -9.14 17.35 -21.51
CA SER A 135 -9.51 15.93 -21.32
C SER A 135 -8.28 15.05 -21.09
N GLU A 136 -8.44 13.98 -20.33
CA GLU A 136 -7.40 12.96 -20.19
C GLU A 136 -7.05 12.37 -21.56
N MET A 137 -5.75 12.32 -21.86
CA MET A 137 -5.24 11.75 -23.10
C MET A 137 -5.44 10.22 -23.11
N ALA A 138 -6.08 9.69 -24.14
CA ALA A 138 -6.34 8.26 -24.29
C ALA A 138 -5.07 7.48 -24.71
N GLY A 139 -5.04 6.18 -24.41
CA GLY A 139 -4.01 5.24 -24.86
C GLY A 139 -3.00 4.78 -23.81
N TYR A 140 -3.14 5.15 -22.54
CA TYR A 140 -2.30 4.64 -21.45
C TYR A 140 -2.84 3.33 -20.89
N GLY A 141 -1.95 2.57 -20.24
CA GLY A 141 -2.27 1.31 -19.59
C GLY A 141 -3.04 1.44 -18.28
N LEU A 142 -2.87 2.55 -17.56
CA LEU A 142 -3.54 2.87 -16.32
C LEU A 142 -3.69 4.38 -16.17
N TYR A 143 -4.85 4.82 -15.69
CA TYR A 143 -5.18 6.21 -15.42
C TYR A 143 -5.26 6.43 -13.92
N SER A 144 -4.27 7.11 -13.37
CA SER A 144 -4.17 7.38 -11.94
C SER A 144 -4.30 8.87 -11.66
N TYR A 145 -4.79 9.26 -10.48
CA TYR A 145 -5.08 10.65 -10.13
C TYR A 145 -4.70 10.91 -8.67
N LEU A 146 -3.90 11.96 -8.43
CA LEU A 146 -3.59 12.41 -7.07
C LEU A 146 -4.62 13.47 -6.71
N LEU A 147 -5.55 13.12 -5.82
CA LEU A 147 -6.76 13.88 -5.57
C LEU A 147 -6.77 14.53 -4.19
N LEU A 148 -6.89 15.85 -4.15
CA LEU A 148 -7.16 16.63 -2.95
C LEU A 148 -8.65 17.02 -2.94
N GLY A 149 -9.40 16.51 -1.97
CA GLY A 149 -10.85 16.62 -1.89
C GLY A 149 -11.36 17.94 -1.30
N ALA A 150 -10.49 18.75 -0.68
CA ALA A 150 -10.77 20.11 -0.23
C ALA A 150 -9.47 20.93 -0.13
N PRO A 151 -9.54 22.27 -0.09
CA PRO A 151 -8.38 23.10 0.24
C PRO A 151 -7.73 22.70 1.56
N PRO A 152 -6.40 22.83 1.70
CA PRO A 152 -5.69 22.41 2.90
C PRO A 152 -6.13 23.21 4.12
N SER A 153 -6.37 22.52 5.24
CA SER A 153 -6.40 23.12 6.57
C SER A 153 -4.99 23.21 7.12
N GLU A 154 -4.81 23.86 8.29
CA GLU A 154 -3.52 23.87 8.98
C GLU A 154 -3.00 22.45 9.26
N ALA A 155 -3.89 21.52 9.60
CA ALA A 155 -3.54 20.14 9.91
C ALA A 155 -3.27 19.26 8.67
N SER A 156 -3.85 19.58 7.50
CA SER A 156 -3.67 18.77 6.28
C SER A 156 -2.63 19.34 5.31
N ARG A 157 -2.25 20.61 5.45
CA ARG A 157 -1.31 21.30 4.54
C ARG A 157 0.01 20.57 4.37
N GLU A 158 0.65 20.18 5.47
CA GLU A 158 1.94 19.48 5.41
C GLU A 158 1.82 18.14 4.68
N ARG A 159 0.74 17.40 4.95
CA ARG A 159 0.44 16.12 4.30
C ARG A 159 0.29 16.28 2.79
N TYR A 160 -0.41 17.33 2.36
CA TYR A 160 -0.63 17.61 0.94
C TYR A 160 0.68 17.96 0.24
N LEU A 161 1.48 18.85 0.86
CA LEU A 161 2.79 19.22 0.32
C LEU A 161 3.69 18.01 0.21
N LYS A 162 3.77 17.14 1.22
CA LYS A 162 4.60 15.92 1.17
C LYS A 162 4.14 14.92 0.12
N ALA A 163 2.84 14.79 -0.12
CA ALA A 163 2.32 13.96 -1.20
C ALA A 163 2.67 14.54 -2.59
N LEU A 164 2.56 15.86 -2.77
CA LEU A 164 2.92 16.54 -4.01
C LEU A 164 4.43 16.51 -4.26
N GLU A 165 5.26 16.73 -3.23
CA GLU A 165 6.71 16.59 -3.30
C GLU A 165 7.10 15.17 -3.74
N ALA A 166 6.50 14.15 -3.13
CA ALA A 166 6.73 12.75 -3.49
C ALA A 166 6.31 12.46 -4.93
N TYR A 167 5.14 12.96 -5.37
CA TYR A 167 4.65 12.83 -6.74
C TYR A 167 5.62 13.44 -7.75
N LEU A 168 6.10 14.66 -7.50
CA LEU A 168 7.03 15.35 -8.41
C LEU A 168 8.42 14.73 -8.44
N ALA A 169 8.89 14.21 -7.30
CA ALA A 169 10.24 13.65 -7.16
C ALA A 169 10.36 12.21 -7.67
N LEU A 170 9.31 11.40 -7.53
CA LEU A 170 9.35 9.97 -7.84
C LEU A 170 8.86 9.64 -9.26
N ILE A 171 8.16 10.56 -9.92
CA ILE A 171 7.47 10.29 -11.17
C ILE A 171 8.01 11.23 -12.26
N PRO A 172 8.59 10.68 -13.35
CA PRO A 172 9.10 11.48 -14.46
C PRO A 172 7.96 12.10 -15.29
N ASP A 173 8.25 13.20 -15.97
CA ASP A 173 7.28 13.87 -16.83
C ASP A 173 6.89 12.99 -18.03
N VAL A 174 5.60 12.94 -18.34
CA VAL A 174 5.11 12.13 -19.46
C VAL A 174 5.65 12.59 -20.80
N ALA A 175 5.89 13.88 -20.99
CA ALA A 175 6.47 14.39 -22.23
C ALA A 175 7.87 13.79 -22.46
N SER A 176 8.69 13.68 -21.41
CA SER A 176 10.04 13.11 -21.51
C SER A 176 10.05 11.61 -21.78
N LEU A 177 9.03 10.88 -21.34
CA LEU A 177 8.93 9.44 -21.58
C LEU A 177 8.32 9.12 -22.93
N GLU A 178 7.30 9.87 -23.37
CA GLU A 178 6.66 9.67 -24.67
C GLU A 178 7.60 9.94 -25.87
N GLU A 179 8.72 10.64 -25.65
CA GLU A 179 9.79 10.77 -26.66
C GLU A 179 10.40 9.42 -27.06
N TYR A 180 10.43 8.44 -26.15
CA TYR A 180 11.15 7.18 -26.32
C TYR A 180 10.29 5.93 -26.10
N VAL A 181 9.19 6.06 -25.37
CA VAL A 181 8.32 4.94 -24.97
C VAL A 181 6.92 5.15 -25.55
N PRO A 182 6.36 4.17 -26.29
CA PRO A 182 4.99 4.26 -26.79
C PRO A 182 3.99 4.43 -25.64
N ARG A 183 3.00 5.30 -25.82
CA ARG A 183 1.95 5.58 -24.82
C ARG A 183 1.27 4.33 -24.26
N GLY A 184 1.02 3.33 -25.11
CA GLY A 184 0.39 2.05 -24.71
C GLY A 184 1.21 1.21 -23.72
N GLU A 185 2.48 1.53 -23.56
CA GLU A 185 3.42 0.90 -22.64
C GLU A 185 3.64 1.73 -21.36
N LEU A 186 2.99 2.89 -21.26
CA LEU A 186 3.05 3.78 -20.10
C LEU A 186 1.75 3.76 -19.31
N ASN A 187 1.87 3.97 -18.00
CA ASN A 187 0.77 4.41 -17.15
C ASN A 187 0.85 5.93 -16.99
N VAL A 188 -0.28 6.58 -16.75
CA VAL A 188 -0.32 8.01 -16.47
C VAL A 188 -0.85 8.28 -15.06
N PHE A 189 -0.21 9.21 -14.36
CA PHE A 189 -0.61 9.70 -13.06
C PHE A 189 -0.88 11.19 -13.14
N TYR A 190 -2.16 11.55 -13.27
CA TYR A 190 -2.62 12.91 -13.42
C TYR A 190 -2.65 13.69 -12.11
N LEU A 191 -2.29 14.98 -12.22
CA LEU A 191 -2.48 15.96 -11.16
C LEU A 191 -3.42 17.09 -11.65
N PRO A 192 -4.66 17.17 -11.13
CA PRO A 192 -5.60 18.23 -11.50
C PRO A 192 -5.11 19.62 -11.09
N VAL A 193 -4.98 20.52 -12.07
CA VAL A 193 -4.52 21.90 -11.85
C VAL A 193 -5.32 22.87 -12.71
N ARG A 194 -5.41 24.14 -12.28
CA ARG A 194 -6.18 25.18 -12.98
C ARG A 194 -5.45 25.81 -14.16
N GLY A 195 -4.14 25.59 -14.28
CA GLY A 195 -3.32 26.15 -15.34
C GLY A 195 -2.00 25.42 -15.48
N THR A 196 -1.04 26.07 -16.12
CA THR A 196 0.33 25.59 -16.30
C THR A 196 1.30 26.47 -15.52
N PRO A 197 2.36 25.91 -14.92
CA PRO A 197 3.35 26.72 -14.23
C PRO A 197 4.12 27.59 -15.23
N SER A 198 4.43 28.83 -14.84
CA SER A 198 5.27 29.75 -15.63
C SER A 198 6.77 29.47 -15.53
N SER A 199 7.15 28.58 -14.60
CA SER A 199 8.52 28.18 -14.30
C SER A 199 8.53 26.70 -13.87
N THR A 200 9.58 26.25 -13.18
CA THR A 200 9.67 24.88 -12.67
C THR A 200 8.46 24.54 -11.79
N LEU A 201 7.84 23.39 -12.08
CA LEU A 201 6.73 22.86 -11.29
C LEU A 201 7.19 22.51 -9.87
N THR A 202 6.58 23.11 -8.85
CA THR A 202 6.85 22.84 -7.43
C THR A 202 5.60 22.34 -6.71
N ALA A 203 5.79 21.70 -5.55
CA ALA A 203 4.67 21.25 -4.71
C ALA A 203 3.82 22.43 -4.22
N GLN A 204 4.44 23.55 -3.84
CA GLN A 204 3.75 24.79 -3.47
C GLN A 204 2.87 25.29 -4.62
N TRP A 205 3.45 25.44 -5.81
CA TRP A 205 2.69 25.92 -6.97
C TRP A 205 1.52 24.98 -7.28
N ALA A 206 1.76 23.67 -7.24
CA ALA A 206 0.75 22.66 -7.49
C ALA A 206 -0.41 22.75 -6.49
N LEU A 207 -0.12 22.97 -5.20
CA LEU A 207 -1.14 23.12 -4.17
C LEU A 207 -1.96 24.41 -4.32
N GLU A 208 -1.30 25.52 -4.66
CA GLU A 208 -1.93 26.84 -4.86
C GLU A 208 -2.80 26.88 -6.12
N ASN A 209 -2.40 26.15 -7.16
CA ASN A 209 -3.10 26.11 -8.45
C ASN A 209 -3.94 24.83 -8.63
N TYR A 210 -4.14 24.06 -7.56
CA TYR A 210 -4.85 22.79 -7.62
C TYR A 210 -6.32 22.96 -8.03
N ASP A 211 -6.81 22.10 -8.91
CA ASP A 211 -8.22 22.12 -9.32
C ASP A 211 -9.09 21.23 -8.41
N TYR A 212 -9.49 21.81 -7.28
CA TYR A 212 -10.39 21.15 -6.33
C TYR A 212 -11.73 20.77 -6.95
N ALA A 213 -12.29 21.59 -7.86
CA ALA A 213 -13.60 21.30 -8.46
C ALA A 213 -13.53 20.06 -9.36
N ARG A 214 -12.47 19.95 -10.16
CA ARG A 214 -12.21 18.75 -10.95
C ARG A 214 -11.95 17.54 -10.07
N ALA A 215 -11.12 17.67 -9.04
CA ALA A 215 -10.85 16.58 -8.11
C ALA A 215 -12.13 16.09 -7.43
N ARG A 216 -13.00 17.01 -7.00
CA ARG A 216 -14.32 16.70 -6.46
C ARG A 216 -15.20 15.95 -7.45
N SER A 217 -15.16 16.31 -8.73
CA SER A 217 -15.89 15.61 -9.79
C SER A 217 -15.42 14.16 -9.92
N LEU A 218 -14.10 13.93 -9.96
CA LEU A 218 -13.52 12.60 -10.05
C LEU A 218 -13.84 11.74 -8.82
N LEU A 219 -13.84 12.33 -7.62
CA LEU A 219 -14.18 11.62 -6.38
C LEU A 219 -15.66 11.24 -6.26
N ARG A 220 -16.57 11.78 -7.10
CA ARG A 220 -18.01 11.43 -7.07
C ARG A 220 -18.29 10.00 -7.50
N ILE A 221 -17.36 9.34 -8.18
CA ILE A 221 -17.54 7.92 -8.56
C ILE A 221 -17.47 6.99 -7.35
N LEU A 222 -16.96 7.50 -6.22
CA LEU A 222 -16.76 6.75 -4.99
C LEU A 222 -18.00 6.90 -4.09
N PRO A 223 -18.31 5.87 -3.28
CA PRO A 223 -19.51 5.86 -2.43
C PRO A 223 -19.44 6.91 -1.30
N GLU A 224 -18.25 7.24 -0.82
CA GLU A 224 -18.03 8.18 0.28
C GLU A 224 -17.88 9.63 -0.22
N PRO A 225 -18.23 10.64 0.61
CA PRO A 225 -18.12 12.04 0.21
C PRO A 225 -16.68 12.50 0.01
N ASN A 226 -15.66 11.81 0.56
CA ASN A 226 -14.22 12.03 0.29
C ASN A 226 -13.80 13.52 0.28
N ARG A 227 -14.14 14.26 1.35
CA ARG A 227 -13.98 15.73 1.47
C ARG A 227 -12.63 16.17 2.04
N ASP A 228 -11.66 15.26 2.17
CA ASP A 228 -10.33 15.57 2.69
C ASP A 228 -9.27 15.09 1.69
N GLY A 229 -8.28 14.30 2.10
CA GLY A 229 -7.26 13.71 1.23
C GLY A 229 -5.89 13.73 1.90
N PRO A 230 -4.82 13.40 1.18
CA PRO A 230 -4.79 13.06 -0.24
C PRO A 230 -5.46 11.72 -0.54
N TYR A 231 -5.91 11.54 -1.77
CA TYR A 231 -6.40 10.27 -2.30
C TYR A 231 -5.64 9.89 -3.56
N ILE A 232 -5.47 8.59 -3.80
CA ILE A 232 -5.05 8.08 -5.10
C ILE A 232 -6.21 7.27 -5.67
N LEU A 233 -6.64 7.65 -6.86
CA LEU A 233 -7.65 6.91 -7.62
C LEU A 233 -6.99 6.41 -8.90
N ALA A 234 -7.13 5.13 -9.22
CA ALA A 234 -6.62 4.56 -10.46
C ALA A 234 -7.67 3.68 -11.16
N ALA A 235 -7.76 3.77 -12.49
CA ALA A 235 -8.72 3.04 -13.31
C ALA A 235 -8.14 2.71 -14.69
N LEU A 236 -8.67 1.67 -15.33
CA LEU A 236 -8.23 1.24 -16.68
C LEU A 236 -8.63 2.19 -17.81
N LYS A 237 -9.56 3.11 -17.53
CA LYS A 237 -10.07 4.10 -18.47
C LYS A 237 -10.07 5.47 -17.80
N PRO A 238 -10.02 6.56 -18.58
CA PRO A 238 -10.23 7.90 -18.05
C PRO A 238 -11.49 8.01 -17.20
N VAL A 239 -11.36 8.51 -15.98
CA VAL A 239 -12.48 8.69 -15.05
C VAL A 239 -13.30 9.93 -15.38
N GLY A 240 -12.69 10.98 -15.93
CA GLY A 240 -13.39 12.22 -16.32
C GLY A 240 -14.32 12.07 -17.54
N GLY A 241 -14.31 10.92 -18.22
CA GLY A 241 -15.16 10.63 -19.39
C GLY A 241 -16.58 10.17 -19.04
N ALA A 242 -17.50 10.25 -20.01
CA ALA A 242 -18.83 9.68 -19.87
C ALA A 242 -18.74 8.15 -19.73
N GLY A 243 -19.08 7.62 -18.55
CA GLY A 243 -19.14 6.18 -18.30
C GLY A 243 -17.94 5.59 -17.55
N ALA A 244 -17.48 6.24 -16.47
CA ALA A 244 -16.61 5.61 -15.48
C ALA A 244 -17.36 4.49 -14.72
N ALA A 245 -17.69 3.42 -15.44
CA ALA A 245 -18.19 2.15 -14.93
C ALA A 245 -17.13 1.11 -15.25
N GLY A 246 -16.30 0.81 -14.27
CA GLY A 246 -15.21 -0.14 -14.39
C GLY A 246 -14.47 -0.27 -13.06
N PRO A 247 -13.71 -1.34 -12.88
CA PRO A 247 -12.95 -1.56 -11.66
C PRO A 247 -11.95 -0.42 -11.45
N TYR A 248 -11.93 0.11 -10.24
CA TYR A 248 -10.99 1.15 -9.82
C TYR A 248 -10.24 0.71 -8.56
N LEU A 249 -9.02 1.19 -8.43
CA LEU A 249 -8.24 1.15 -7.20
C LEU A 249 -8.36 2.51 -6.52
N PHE A 250 -8.71 2.50 -5.23
CA PHE A 250 -8.80 3.70 -4.43
C PHE A 250 -7.93 3.57 -3.18
N GLN A 251 -7.16 4.62 -2.88
CA GLN A 251 -6.38 4.73 -1.67
C GLN A 251 -6.70 6.04 -0.95
N ASN A 252 -7.07 5.94 0.33
CA ASN A 252 -7.27 7.07 1.20
C ASN A 252 -6.03 7.32 2.07
N LEU A 253 -5.38 8.46 1.88
CA LEU A 253 -4.18 8.86 2.61
C LEU A 253 -4.48 9.99 3.61
N SER A 254 -5.75 10.28 3.90
CA SER A 254 -6.12 11.43 4.74
C SER A 254 -5.67 11.34 6.19
N SER A 255 -5.40 10.13 6.67
CA SER A 255 -4.86 9.88 8.01
C SER A 255 -3.35 9.62 8.02
N VAL A 256 -2.71 9.51 6.85
CA VAL A 256 -1.30 9.12 6.73
C VAL A 256 -0.36 10.23 7.22
N PRO A 257 0.57 9.96 8.16
CA PRO A 257 1.58 10.92 8.59
C PRO A 257 2.39 11.52 7.42
N PRO A 258 2.66 12.84 7.40
CA PRO A 258 3.31 13.51 6.27
C PRO A 258 4.65 12.90 5.85
N HIS A 259 5.48 12.49 6.82
CA HIS A 259 6.80 11.89 6.56
C HIS A 259 6.75 10.55 5.81
N LEU A 260 5.58 9.90 5.74
CA LEU A 260 5.40 8.63 5.03
C LEU A 260 4.92 8.80 3.60
N ALA A 261 4.54 10.00 3.16
CA ALA A 261 3.93 10.23 1.85
C ALA A 261 4.78 9.66 0.69
N ALA A 262 6.10 9.80 0.74
CA ALA A 262 7.01 9.24 -0.26
C ALA A 262 6.97 7.70 -0.33
N SER A 263 6.92 7.03 0.84
CA SER A 263 6.80 5.58 0.90
C SER A 263 5.49 5.10 0.29
N TRP A 264 4.39 5.86 0.48
CA TRP A 264 3.09 5.54 -0.10
C TRP A 264 3.04 5.69 -1.61
N VAL A 265 3.56 6.81 -2.13
CA VAL A 265 3.63 7.03 -3.58
C VAL A 265 4.50 5.94 -4.21
N LYS A 266 5.66 5.62 -3.62
CA LYS A 266 6.53 4.54 -4.11
C LYS A 266 5.82 3.19 -4.14
N GLU A 267 5.12 2.84 -3.06
CA GLU A 267 4.36 1.60 -2.98
C GLU A 267 3.24 1.55 -4.03
N PHE A 268 2.51 2.66 -4.24
CA PHE A 268 1.53 2.76 -5.33
C PHE A 268 2.19 2.56 -6.72
N LEU A 269 3.33 3.20 -6.99
CA LEU A 269 4.02 3.06 -8.28
C LEU A 269 4.48 1.61 -8.53
N ASN A 270 5.01 0.97 -7.49
CA ASN A 270 5.37 -0.45 -7.54
C ASN A 270 4.17 -1.35 -7.87
N GLN A 271 2.97 -0.97 -7.42
CA GLN A 271 1.74 -1.69 -7.73
C GLN A 271 1.25 -1.41 -9.15
N ALA A 272 1.24 -0.14 -9.55
CA ALA A 272 0.79 0.29 -10.88
C ALA A 272 1.63 -0.33 -12.01
N ALA A 273 2.91 -0.61 -11.75
CA ALA A 273 3.80 -1.29 -12.68
C ALA A 273 3.42 -2.75 -12.99
N GLN A 274 2.52 -3.38 -12.20
CA GLN A 274 2.13 -4.77 -12.36
C GLN A 274 0.97 -4.93 -13.34
N GLU A 275 1.18 -5.61 -14.48
CA GLU A 275 0.16 -5.83 -15.53
C GLU A 275 -1.05 -6.70 -15.14
N ARG A 276 -1.13 -7.19 -13.89
CA ARG A 276 -2.22 -8.05 -13.42
C ARG A 276 -2.81 -7.60 -12.09
N PHE A 277 -2.58 -6.36 -11.67
CA PHE A 277 -3.08 -5.89 -10.38
C PHE A 277 -4.61 -5.96 -10.29
N TRP A 278 -5.32 -5.96 -11.43
CA TRP A 278 -6.79 -6.03 -11.55
C TRP A 278 -7.40 -7.43 -11.34
N GLU A 279 -6.60 -8.48 -11.13
CA GLU A 279 -7.14 -9.76 -10.68
C GLU A 279 -7.65 -9.64 -9.22
N GLU A 280 -8.94 -9.92 -8.98
CA GLU A 280 -9.65 -9.71 -7.70
C GLU A 280 -8.87 -10.23 -6.46
N LYS A 281 -8.17 -11.36 -6.62
CA LYS A 281 -7.32 -11.94 -5.55
C LYS A 281 -6.08 -11.10 -5.22
N THR A 282 -5.43 -10.54 -6.23
CA THR A 282 -4.19 -9.77 -6.10
C THR A 282 -4.47 -8.47 -5.37
N ALA A 283 -5.57 -7.80 -5.70
CA ALA A 283 -5.87 -6.51 -5.12
C ALA A 283 -6.48 -6.57 -3.70
N VAL A 284 -7.21 -7.64 -3.36
CA VAL A 284 -7.63 -7.88 -1.96
C VAL A 284 -6.43 -8.16 -1.05
N GLN A 285 -5.47 -8.97 -1.50
CA GLN A 285 -4.24 -9.21 -0.73
C GLN A 285 -3.39 -7.94 -0.59
N LEU A 286 -3.38 -7.11 -1.63
CA LEU A 286 -2.70 -5.83 -1.63
C LEU A 286 -3.31 -4.85 -0.61
N ALA A 287 -4.64 -4.78 -0.59
CA ALA A 287 -5.40 -3.99 0.37
C ALA A 287 -5.01 -4.30 1.81
N GLN A 288 -4.91 -5.60 2.10
CA GLN A 288 -4.54 -6.11 3.41
C GLN A 288 -3.09 -5.76 3.76
N ARG A 289 -2.15 -5.84 2.81
CA ARG A 289 -0.74 -5.45 3.01
C ARG A 289 -0.58 -3.95 3.27
N MET A 290 -1.28 -3.12 2.51
CA MET A 290 -1.26 -1.67 2.72
C MET A 290 -1.89 -1.29 4.07
N ARG A 291 -3.03 -1.91 4.43
CA ARG A 291 -3.65 -1.79 5.76
C ARG A 291 -2.69 -2.16 6.89
N ALA A 292 -2.00 -3.28 6.78
CA ALA A 292 -1.00 -3.68 7.76
C ALA A 292 0.13 -2.65 7.83
N THR A 293 0.65 -2.20 6.68
CA THR A 293 1.77 -1.26 6.61
C THR A 293 1.39 0.11 7.20
N VAL A 294 0.24 0.69 6.85
CA VAL A 294 -0.25 1.92 7.52
C VAL A 294 -0.57 1.66 8.98
N GLY A 295 -1.25 0.56 9.34
CA GLY A 295 -1.61 0.29 10.72
C GLY A 295 -0.37 0.27 11.64
N ILE A 296 0.73 -0.26 11.13
CA ILE A 296 2.02 -0.33 11.80
C ILE A 296 2.77 1.00 11.75
N MET A 297 2.85 1.66 10.59
CA MET A 297 3.56 2.93 10.44
C MET A 297 2.78 4.14 10.99
N GLY A 298 1.46 4.00 11.16
CA GLY A 298 0.51 5.08 11.37
C GLY A 298 -0.24 5.03 12.70
N SER A 299 0.08 4.15 13.65
CA SER A 299 -0.50 4.34 14.99
C SER A 299 0.46 4.06 16.12
N GLY A 300 0.66 5.01 17.03
CA GLY A 300 -0.28 5.39 18.10
C GLY A 300 -1.52 6.30 17.87
N LEU A 301 -2.06 6.53 16.68
CA LEU A 301 -3.29 7.30 16.46
C LEU A 301 -4.48 6.41 16.02
N PRO A 302 -5.58 6.34 16.81
CA PRO A 302 -6.81 5.59 16.48
C PRO A 302 -7.48 5.97 15.15
N GLU A 303 -7.25 7.19 14.66
CA GLU A 303 -7.83 7.75 13.44
C GLU A 303 -7.34 7.06 12.17
N VAL A 304 -6.08 6.61 12.19
CA VAL A 304 -5.50 5.84 11.09
C VAL A 304 -6.23 4.51 10.95
N LYS A 305 -6.40 3.77 12.04
CA LYS A 305 -7.12 2.47 12.08
C LYS A 305 -8.56 2.59 11.54
N LYS A 306 -9.28 3.66 11.91
CA LYS A 306 -10.64 3.93 11.40
C LYS A 306 -10.68 4.21 9.89
N ALA A 307 -9.66 4.87 9.34
CA ALA A 307 -9.52 5.08 7.90
C ALA A 307 -9.18 3.77 7.15
N LEU A 308 -8.47 2.83 7.79
CA LEU A 308 -8.13 1.52 7.23
C LEU A 308 -9.37 0.67 6.96
N ASP A 309 -10.34 0.70 7.87
CA ASP A 309 -11.53 -0.16 7.78
C ASP A 309 -12.38 0.16 6.54
N GLY A 310 -12.42 1.42 6.10
CA GLY A 310 -13.09 1.86 4.87
C GLY A 310 -12.22 1.89 3.60
N TRP A 311 -10.96 1.49 3.69
CA TRP A 311 -9.93 1.88 2.71
C TRP A 311 -10.11 1.26 1.32
N ILE A 312 -10.56 0.02 1.18
CA ILE A 312 -10.68 -0.62 -0.13
C ILE A 312 -12.09 -1.19 -0.28
N THR A 313 -12.89 -0.45 -1.01
CA THR A 313 -14.19 -0.84 -1.54
C THR A 313 -14.02 -1.23 -3.00
N TRP A 314 -14.19 -2.51 -3.30
CA TRP A 314 -14.44 -2.97 -4.66
C TRP A 314 -15.90 -2.68 -4.98
N VAL A 315 -16.16 -1.61 -5.72
CA VAL A 315 -17.49 -1.36 -6.28
C VAL A 315 -17.45 -1.83 -7.73
N ARG A 316 -18.20 -2.90 -8.00
CA ARG A 316 -18.42 -3.41 -9.36
C ARG A 316 -19.29 -2.46 -10.17
#